data_AF-A0AAV5GH06-F1
#
_entry.id   AF-A0AAV5GH06-F1
#
_cell.length_a   1.000
_cell.length_b   1.000
_cell.length_c   1.000
_cell.angle_alpha   90.00
_cell.angle_beta   90.00
_cell.angle_gamma   90.00
#
_symmetry.space_group_name_H-M   'P 1'
#
loop_
_entity.id
_entity.type
_entity.pdbx_description
1 polymer ?
#
loop_
_entity_poly.entity_id
_entity_poly.type
_entity_poly.pdbx_seq_one_letter_code
_entity_poly.pdbx_strand_id
1 'polypeptide(L)'
;MPTRQTLAKKGGLSSTRPFATVLAVVATSRHARTLHRVHGPLGVGPDSKAAAPALRTFSDEPDWGPPPPGTKVFACMSGGVDSSVAARLLQEQGYAVSPVFMRNWDTLDEQSGSGGCEWERDWDDVQRVCREHLGGVKPELVDLSRDYWAQVFEPALEEWAAGVTPNPDVTCNQHIKFRILPDRLLSREPSAWIATGHYARLLPSPLSPFEPALHRAANLGKDQSHYLSTSPLSALRRTLFPLGAYHTKDAVRELARKWGMHTGDKKDSMGICFVGVRKGFSGFLDSYLPPSPGNIELEDGKIAGTHNGLWRYTIGEGARLSGFPEKMFVGRKDVARNVVVVVPKRYVQLAPISTSDFLWTSPQHPPAEIDTPEGFVCEAQTRSLPGGALAACVVRRQPDGSLLLELQHPLVGVSPGQTVALYRGSWCLGGGTIARTRTLADDARDAEYWRYDTIDM
;
A
#
# COMPACT_ATOMS: atom_id res chain seq x y z
N MET A 1 58.90 -52.27 6.80
CA MET A 1 58.58 -53.69 7.04
C MET A 1 58.00 -53.83 8.45
N PRO A 2 57.08 -54.77 8.70
CA PRO A 2 55.62 -54.60 8.70
C PRO A 2 55.05 -54.73 10.13
N THR A 3 53.77 -54.51 10.44
CA THR A 3 52.75 -55.58 10.34
C THR A 3 51.35 -55.06 10.72
N ARG A 4 50.37 -55.52 9.94
CA ARG A 4 48.96 -55.66 10.29
C ARG A 4 48.80 -56.59 11.50
N GLN A 5 47.81 -56.33 12.36
CA GLN A 5 46.86 -57.37 12.78
C GLN A 5 45.56 -56.77 13.33
N THR A 6 44.56 -57.62 13.35
CA THR A 6 43.11 -57.41 13.15
C THR A 6 42.28 -57.86 14.37
N LEU A 7 41.00 -57.44 14.39
CA LEU A 7 39.84 -57.99 15.14
C LEU A 7 39.78 -57.62 16.64
N ALA A 8 38.64 -57.36 17.29
CA ALA A 8 37.31 -57.93 17.13
C ALA A 8 36.16 -57.00 17.62
N LYS A 9 34.96 -57.26 17.09
CA LYS A 9 33.63 -56.71 17.45
C LYS A 9 33.17 -57.12 18.87
N LYS A 10 32.29 -56.32 19.49
CA LYS A 10 30.93 -56.73 19.96
C LYS A 10 30.14 -55.62 20.70
N GLY A 11 28.85 -55.52 20.36
CA GLY A 11 27.71 -55.04 21.18
C GLY A 11 27.63 -53.53 21.42
N GLY A 12 26.63 -52.76 20.97
CA GLY A 12 25.23 -53.09 20.71
C GLY A 12 24.39 -52.70 21.93
N LEU A 13 23.82 -51.48 21.92
CA LEU A 13 22.59 -51.13 22.63
C LEU A 13 22.06 -49.80 22.10
N SER A 14 20.95 -49.89 21.39
CA SER A 14 20.10 -48.77 21.01
C SER A 14 19.43 -48.19 22.26
N SER A 15 19.44 -46.87 22.41
CA SER A 15 18.44 -46.16 23.21
C SER A 15 17.69 -45.20 22.29
N THR A 16 16.59 -45.68 21.75
CA THR A 16 15.55 -44.85 21.14
C THR A 16 14.51 -44.46 22.19
N ARG A 17 14.02 -43.22 22.05
CA ARG A 17 12.74 -42.62 22.55
C ARG A 17 12.76 -42.02 23.97
N PRO A 18 11.74 -41.21 24.36
CA PRO A 18 10.67 -40.54 23.59
C PRO A 18 10.48 -39.06 23.98
N PHE A 19 9.64 -38.31 23.27
CA PHE A 19 8.54 -37.44 23.77
C PHE A 19 7.94 -36.79 22.50
N ALA A 20 6.89 -37.39 21.92
CA ALA A 20 5.46 -37.17 22.24
C ALA A 20 4.99 -35.76 21.85
N THR A 21 3.82 -35.47 21.28
CA THR A 21 2.65 -36.19 20.74
C THR A 21 1.62 -35.06 20.55
N VAL A 22 1.08 -34.90 19.33
CA VAL A 22 -0.34 -34.68 19.01
C VAL A 22 -1.07 -33.44 19.60
N LEU A 23 -1.66 -32.56 18.75
CA LEU A 23 -3.09 -32.62 18.35
C LEU A 23 -3.46 -31.50 17.37
N ALA A 24 -4.00 -31.92 16.24
CA ALA A 24 -4.87 -31.12 15.40
C ALA A 24 -6.20 -30.87 16.13
N VAL A 25 -6.73 -29.64 16.08
CA VAL A 25 -8.15 -29.38 16.32
C VAL A 25 -8.67 -28.49 15.19
N VAL A 26 -9.28 -29.16 14.21
CA VAL A 26 -10.35 -28.60 13.39
C VAL A 26 -11.60 -28.63 14.26
N ALA A 27 -12.16 -27.46 14.56
CA ALA A 27 -13.48 -27.36 15.15
C ALA A 27 -14.36 -26.49 14.24
N THR A 28 -15.12 -27.18 13.41
CA THR A 28 -16.36 -26.68 12.81
C THR A 28 -17.32 -26.26 13.92
N SER A 29 -17.81 -25.02 13.90
CA SER A 29 -19.05 -24.68 14.62
C SER A 29 -20.02 -23.95 13.69
N ARG A 30 -20.96 -24.76 13.16
CA ARG A 30 -22.25 -24.26 12.67
C ARG A 30 -23.09 -23.95 13.89
N HIS A 31 -23.44 -22.69 14.11
CA HIS A 31 -24.54 -22.32 15.00
C HIS A 31 -25.64 -21.67 14.17
N ALA A 32 -26.61 -22.50 13.79
CA ALA A 32 -27.92 -22.06 13.38
C ALA A 32 -28.62 -21.43 14.60
N ARG A 33 -28.89 -20.13 14.56
CA ARG A 33 -29.82 -19.48 15.49
C ARG A 33 -31.19 -19.43 14.86
N THR A 34 -32.07 -20.31 15.34
CA THR A 34 -33.50 -20.30 15.11
C THR A 34 -34.10 -19.05 15.76
N LEU A 35 -34.57 -18.10 14.95
CA LEU A 35 -35.38 -16.97 15.43
C LEU A 35 -36.81 -17.45 15.62
N HIS A 36 -37.21 -17.65 16.87
CA HIS A 36 -38.61 -17.78 17.24
C HIS A 36 -39.32 -16.43 17.04
N ARG A 37 -40.26 -16.38 16.10
CA ARG A 37 -41.33 -15.37 16.06
C ARG A 37 -42.16 -15.49 17.34
N VAL A 38 -42.21 -14.43 18.12
CA VAL A 38 -43.27 -14.20 19.12
C VAL A 38 -44.10 -13.03 18.62
N HIS A 39 -45.33 -13.34 18.18
CA HIS A 39 -46.39 -12.35 18.00
C HIS A 39 -47.06 -12.11 19.35
N GLY A 40 -47.24 -10.83 19.71
CA GLY A 40 -48.05 -10.41 20.86
C GLY A 40 -48.19 -8.88 20.89
N PRO A 41 -49.41 -8.30 20.79
CA PRO A 41 -49.62 -6.87 20.63
C PRO A 41 -50.05 -6.20 21.94
N LEU A 42 -49.31 -5.21 22.43
CA LEU A 42 -49.71 -4.30 23.51
C LEU A 42 -48.83 -3.05 23.35
N GLY A 43 -49.25 -1.79 23.37
CA GLY A 43 -50.50 -1.11 23.69
C GLY A 43 -50.07 0.36 23.78
N VAL A 44 -50.77 1.25 23.08
CA VAL A 44 -50.40 2.67 22.96
C VAL A 44 -50.82 3.43 24.22
N GLY A 45 -49.92 4.19 24.83
CA GLY A 45 -50.20 5.15 25.90
C GLY A 45 -49.33 6.41 25.73
N PRO A 46 -49.86 7.62 25.96
CA PRO A 46 -49.27 8.87 25.49
C PRO A 46 -48.27 9.51 26.48
N ASP A 47 -47.49 10.44 25.93
CA ASP A 47 -46.73 11.52 26.60
C ASP A 47 -45.43 11.18 27.35
N SER A 48 -44.31 11.27 26.62
CA SER A 48 -43.14 12.03 27.08
C SER A 48 -42.43 12.67 25.89
N LYS A 49 -42.54 14.00 25.75
CA LYS A 49 -41.78 14.81 24.80
C LYS A 49 -40.29 14.80 25.19
N ALA A 50 -39.54 13.82 24.69
CA ALA A 50 -38.11 13.96 24.51
C ALA A 50 -37.89 14.48 23.08
N ALA A 51 -37.43 15.73 22.96
CA ALA A 51 -37.06 16.29 21.67
C ALA A 51 -35.96 15.41 21.06
N ALA A 52 -36.24 14.81 19.91
CA ALA A 52 -35.22 14.19 19.08
C ALA A 52 -34.15 15.27 18.76
N PRO A 53 -32.85 14.94 18.79
CA PRO A 53 -31.83 15.88 18.35
C PRO A 53 -32.16 16.27 16.91
N ALA A 54 -32.31 17.56 16.66
CA ALA A 54 -32.56 18.08 15.33
C ALA A 54 -31.52 17.48 14.37
N LEU A 55 -32.00 16.80 13.32
CA LEU A 55 -31.19 16.45 12.17
C LEU A 55 -30.58 17.75 11.65
N ARG A 56 -29.28 17.96 11.88
CA ARG A 56 -28.56 19.06 11.25
C ARG A 56 -28.74 18.91 9.75
N THR A 57 -29.43 19.87 9.14
CA THR A 57 -29.48 19.99 7.71
C THR A 57 -28.05 20.24 7.22
N PHE A 58 -27.66 19.63 6.09
CA PHE A 58 -26.35 19.82 5.46
C PHE A 58 -26.01 21.29 5.13
N SER A 59 -26.93 22.24 5.37
CA SER A 59 -26.81 23.68 5.13
C SER A 59 -25.91 24.44 6.10
N ASP A 60 -25.52 23.82 7.23
CA ASP A 60 -24.82 24.53 8.32
C ASP A 60 -23.33 24.16 8.43
N GLU A 61 -22.83 23.22 7.60
CA GLU A 61 -21.40 22.93 7.56
C GLU A 61 -20.70 23.93 6.61
N PRO A 62 -19.56 24.52 7.02
CA PRO A 62 -18.79 25.37 6.12
C PRO A 62 -18.19 24.51 4.99
N ASP A 63 -18.05 25.12 3.81
CA ASP A 63 -17.28 24.56 2.70
C ASP A 63 -15.94 24.02 3.22
N TRP A 64 -15.52 22.88 2.69
CA TRP A 64 -14.24 22.30 3.06
C TRP A 64 -13.12 23.22 2.59
N GLY A 65 -12.17 23.43 3.51
CA GLY A 65 -10.95 24.17 3.25
C GLY A 65 -9.95 23.98 4.37
N PRO A 66 -8.71 24.46 4.18
CA PRO A 66 -7.72 24.47 5.24
C PRO A 66 -8.24 25.27 6.45
N PRO A 67 -7.87 24.88 7.68
CA PRO A 67 -8.34 25.57 8.87
C PRO A 67 -7.71 26.96 8.98
N PRO A 68 -8.27 27.88 9.80
CA PRO A 68 -7.69 29.19 10.00
C PRO A 68 -6.32 29.12 10.71
N PRO A 69 -5.47 30.16 10.55
CA PRO A 69 -4.24 30.30 11.33
C PRO A 69 -4.49 30.18 12.85
N GLY A 70 -3.49 29.72 13.59
CA GLY A 70 -3.60 29.41 15.02
C GLY A 70 -4.16 28.01 15.31
N THR A 71 -4.77 27.34 14.32
CA THR A 71 -5.23 25.95 14.47
C THR A 71 -4.05 25.03 14.77
N LYS A 72 -4.25 24.08 15.70
CA LYS A 72 -3.26 23.06 16.04
C LYS A 72 -3.10 22.07 14.91
N VAL A 73 -1.86 21.85 14.46
CA VAL A 73 -1.54 20.90 13.39
C VAL A 73 -0.48 19.92 13.88
N PHE A 74 -0.82 18.64 13.94
CA PHE A 74 0.14 17.58 14.15
C PHE A 74 0.96 17.35 12.87
N ALA A 75 2.18 17.90 12.84
CA ALA A 75 3.09 17.71 11.72
C ALA A 75 3.82 16.37 11.87
N CYS A 76 3.43 15.39 11.06
CA CYS A 76 4.02 14.06 11.05
C CYS A 76 5.37 14.09 10.33
N MET A 77 6.44 13.98 11.11
CA MET A 77 7.82 14.13 10.67
C MET A 77 8.54 12.79 10.64
N SER A 78 9.24 12.51 9.54
CA SER A 78 9.99 11.26 9.34
C SER A 78 11.51 11.43 9.47
N GLY A 79 11.98 12.61 9.88
CA GLY A 79 13.40 12.97 9.85
C GLY A 79 13.94 13.30 8.45
N GLY A 80 13.08 13.30 7.43
CA GLY A 80 13.43 13.64 6.04
C GLY A 80 13.12 15.10 5.69
N VAL A 81 13.79 15.61 4.65
CA VAL A 81 13.66 17.00 4.18
C VAL A 81 12.22 17.43 3.90
N ASP A 82 11.41 16.54 3.34
CA ASP A 82 10.03 16.85 2.96
C ASP A 82 9.18 17.20 4.18
N SER A 83 9.22 16.33 5.19
CA SER A 83 8.45 16.57 6.41
C SER A 83 8.94 17.75 7.23
N SER A 84 10.26 18.01 7.23
CA SER A 84 10.86 19.19 7.87
C SER A 84 10.40 20.49 7.22
N VAL A 85 10.43 20.55 5.88
CA VAL A 85 9.96 21.72 5.13
C VAL A 85 8.46 21.90 5.29
N ALA A 86 7.68 20.81 5.21
CA ALA A 86 6.23 20.87 5.42
C ALA A 86 5.86 21.45 6.79
N ALA A 87 6.51 20.98 7.86
CA ALA A 87 6.28 21.48 9.22
C ALA A 87 6.63 22.98 9.34
N ARG A 88 7.76 23.39 8.77
CA ARG A 88 8.20 24.79 8.81
C ARG A 88 7.30 25.72 7.99
N LEU A 89 6.84 25.29 6.81
CA LEU A 89 5.87 26.05 6.01
C LEU A 89 4.58 26.31 6.79
N LEU A 90 4.07 25.30 7.50
CA LEU A 90 2.87 25.46 8.32
C LEU A 90 3.09 26.44 9.48
N GLN A 91 4.28 26.42 10.09
CA GLN A 91 4.61 27.40 11.12
C GLN A 91 4.67 28.83 10.55
N GLU A 92 5.24 29.02 9.36
CA GLU A 92 5.26 30.33 8.68
C GLU A 92 3.85 30.79 8.25
N GLN A 93 2.93 29.87 7.99
CA GLN A 93 1.52 30.14 7.73
C GLN A 93 0.71 30.45 9.01
N GLY A 94 1.35 30.43 10.18
CA GLY A 94 0.74 30.80 11.46
C GLY A 94 0.00 29.68 12.17
N TYR A 95 0.17 28.41 11.78
CA TYR A 95 -0.40 27.28 12.50
C TYR A 95 0.34 26.97 13.80
N ALA A 96 -0.38 26.44 14.79
CA ALA A 96 0.21 25.91 16.02
C ALA A 96 0.75 24.49 15.75
N VAL A 97 1.95 24.42 15.17
CA VAL A 97 2.58 23.16 14.77
C VAL A 97 3.01 22.34 16.00
N SER A 98 2.55 21.09 16.05
CA SER A 98 2.90 20.07 17.04
C SER A 98 3.61 18.92 16.33
N PRO A 99 4.94 18.82 16.38
CA PRO A 99 5.68 17.77 15.69
C PRO A 99 5.40 16.38 16.28
N VAL A 100 5.19 15.39 15.40
CA VAL A 100 4.97 13.99 15.76
C VAL A 100 5.88 13.11 14.93
N PHE A 101 6.64 12.23 15.57
CA PHE A 101 7.41 11.17 14.93
C PHE A 101 6.76 9.82 15.22
N MET A 102 6.59 8.99 14.20
CA MET A 102 6.05 7.65 14.36
C MET A 102 7.14 6.60 14.26
N ARG A 103 7.22 5.72 15.25
CA ARG A 103 8.07 4.53 15.22
C ARG A 103 7.21 3.33 14.83
N ASN A 104 7.40 2.81 13.63
CA ASN A 104 6.57 1.74 13.07
C ASN A 104 7.33 0.43 12.87
N TRP A 105 8.63 0.41 13.12
CA TRP A 105 9.46 -0.76 12.98
C TRP A 105 10.51 -0.78 14.09
N ASP A 106 10.63 -1.89 14.80
CA ASP A 106 11.69 -2.09 15.78
C ASP A 106 12.77 -2.98 15.17
N THR A 107 13.99 -2.46 15.07
CA THR A 107 15.13 -3.22 14.55
C THR A 107 15.56 -4.35 15.49
N LEU A 108 15.10 -4.35 16.75
CA LEU A 108 15.25 -5.49 17.65
C LEU A 108 14.46 -6.73 17.20
N ASP A 109 13.43 -6.55 16.37
CA ASP A 109 12.65 -7.65 15.80
C ASP A 109 13.39 -8.36 14.65
N GLU A 110 14.53 -7.80 14.20
CA GLU A 110 15.39 -8.42 13.19
C GLU A 110 16.45 -9.31 13.86
N GLN A 111 16.43 -10.60 13.53
CA GLN A 111 17.39 -11.59 14.06
C GLN A 111 18.87 -11.27 13.73
N SER A 112 19.13 -10.33 12.82
CA SER A 112 20.45 -9.90 12.38
C SER A 112 20.80 -8.52 12.94
N GLY A 113 21.17 -8.43 14.22
CA GLY A 113 21.58 -7.21 14.94
C GLY A 113 22.84 -6.51 14.41
N SER A 114 22.85 -6.08 13.15
CA SER A 114 24.03 -5.51 12.47
C SER A 114 23.80 -4.16 11.78
N GLY A 115 22.59 -3.59 11.85
CA GLY A 115 22.33 -2.22 11.45
C GLY A 115 22.00 -1.36 12.67
N GLY A 116 22.71 -0.25 12.88
CA GLY A 116 22.29 0.73 13.89
C GLY A 116 20.85 1.19 13.65
N CYS A 117 20.11 1.50 14.72
CA CYS A 117 18.69 1.84 14.66
C CYS A 117 18.45 3.04 13.73
N GLU A 118 18.03 2.81 12.48
CA GLU A 118 17.78 3.89 11.51
C GLU A 118 16.74 4.89 12.05
N TRP A 119 15.72 4.39 12.74
CA TRP A 119 14.68 5.21 13.36
C TRP A 119 15.21 6.14 14.45
N GLU A 120 16.27 5.77 15.18
CA GLU A 120 16.87 6.65 16.20
C GLU A 120 17.54 7.86 15.55
N ARG A 121 18.20 7.66 14.41
CA ARG A 121 18.79 8.76 13.64
C ARG A 121 17.73 9.69 13.07
N ASP A 122 16.65 9.12 12.52
CA ASP A 122 15.52 9.92 12.04
C ASP A 122 14.83 10.67 13.18
N TRP A 123 14.74 10.07 14.36
CA TRP A 123 14.24 10.72 15.57
C TRP A 123 15.13 11.89 16.03
N ASP A 124 16.45 11.69 16.04
CA ASP A 124 17.42 12.73 16.36
C ASP A 124 17.33 13.91 15.37
N ASP A 125 17.16 13.62 14.08
CA ASP A 125 16.94 14.64 13.05
C ASP A 125 15.66 15.42 13.32
N VAL A 126 14.54 14.75 13.64
CA VAL A 126 13.29 15.44 14.02
C VAL A 126 13.50 16.33 15.23
N GLN A 127 14.12 15.83 16.29
CA GLN A 127 14.39 16.64 17.48
C GLN A 127 15.27 17.85 17.16
N ARG A 128 16.28 17.68 16.30
CA ARG A 128 17.15 18.77 15.87
C ARG A 128 16.39 19.81 15.05
N VAL A 129 15.55 19.40 14.09
CA VAL A 129 14.70 20.32 13.33
C VAL A 129 13.77 21.09 14.26
N CYS A 130 13.19 20.42 15.26
CA CYS A 130 12.30 21.06 16.21
C CYS A 130 13.02 22.13 17.05
N ARG A 131 14.22 21.82 17.55
CA ARG A 131 15.07 22.75 18.31
C ARG A 131 15.51 23.95 17.48
N GLU A 132 16.01 23.72 16.27
CA GLU A 132 16.67 24.74 15.46
C GLU A 132 15.70 25.57 14.61
N HIS A 133 14.57 25.00 14.18
CA HIS A 133 13.72 25.61 13.14
C HIS A 133 12.24 25.70 13.46
N LEU A 134 11.75 24.99 14.48
CA LEU A 134 10.33 25.03 14.89
C LEU A 134 10.11 25.71 16.25
N GLY A 135 11.03 26.58 16.68
CA GLY A 135 10.89 27.36 17.91
C GLY A 135 11.08 26.56 19.19
N GLY A 136 11.76 25.41 19.13
CA GLY A 136 12.05 24.59 20.31
C GLY A 136 10.89 23.73 20.80
N VAL A 137 9.82 23.57 19.99
CA VAL A 137 8.67 22.72 20.35
C VAL A 137 9.14 21.28 20.54
N LYS A 138 8.75 20.65 21.65
CA LYS A 138 9.12 19.25 21.91
C LYS A 138 8.34 18.31 20.99
N PRO A 139 8.98 17.48 20.16
CA PRO A 139 8.27 16.49 19.37
C PRO A 139 7.72 15.34 20.24
N GLU A 140 6.58 14.78 19.83
CA GLU A 140 6.00 13.56 20.41
C GLU A 140 6.46 12.33 19.61
N LEU A 141 6.90 11.27 20.28
CA LEU A 141 7.14 9.96 19.66
C LEU A 141 5.91 9.08 19.88
N VAL A 142 5.33 8.57 18.80
CA VAL A 142 4.21 7.63 18.82
C VAL A 142 4.70 6.28 18.30
N ASP A 143 4.73 5.29 19.17
CA ASP A 143 5.03 3.91 18.77
C ASP A 143 3.78 3.22 18.22
N LEU A 144 3.89 2.75 16.98
CA LEU A 144 2.90 2.00 16.21
C LEU A 144 3.52 0.73 15.60
N SER A 145 4.65 0.26 16.13
CA SER A 145 5.35 -0.95 15.65
C SER A 145 4.43 -2.18 15.62
N ARG A 146 3.66 -2.40 16.70
CA ARG A 146 2.69 -3.50 16.79
C ARG A 146 1.57 -3.37 15.77
N ASP A 147 1.04 -2.17 15.60
CA ASP A 147 -0.03 -1.91 14.63
C ASP A 147 0.47 -2.11 13.19
N TYR A 148 1.68 -1.63 12.88
CA TYR A 148 2.32 -1.84 11.59
C TYR A 148 2.55 -3.32 11.30
N TRP A 149 3.08 -4.08 12.28
CA TRP A 149 3.27 -5.52 12.13
C TRP A 149 1.97 -6.22 11.76
N ALA A 150 0.92 -6.02 12.57
CA ALA A 150 -0.35 -6.72 12.40
C ALA A 150 -1.18 -6.25 11.20
N GLN A 151 -1.15 -4.96 10.86
CA GLN A 151 -2.02 -4.39 9.81
C GLN A 151 -1.34 -4.26 8.45
N VAL A 152 -0.01 -4.34 8.39
CA VAL A 152 0.75 -4.11 7.15
C VAL A 152 1.68 -5.27 6.86
N PHE A 153 2.56 -5.61 7.80
CA PHE A 153 3.67 -6.52 7.49
C PHE A 153 3.24 -7.98 7.43
N GLU A 154 2.51 -8.47 8.44
CA GLU A 154 2.01 -9.84 8.49
C GLU A 154 1.09 -10.16 7.29
N PRO A 155 0.08 -9.34 6.94
CA PRO A 155 -0.69 -9.55 5.71
C PRO A 155 0.16 -9.58 4.44
N ALA A 156 1.18 -8.71 4.34
CA ALA A 156 2.09 -8.72 3.20
C ALA A 156 2.95 -10.01 3.14
N LEU A 157 3.38 -10.54 4.29
CA LEU A 157 4.05 -11.85 4.37
C LEU A 157 3.16 -12.98 3.87
N GLU A 158 1.87 -12.98 4.22
CA GLU A 158 0.91 -13.97 3.72
C GLU A 158 0.75 -13.87 2.20
N GLU A 159 0.63 -12.65 1.66
CA GLU A 159 0.54 -12.44 0.21
C GLU A 159 1.83 -12.88 -0.52
N TRP A 160 3.01 -12.51 -0.01
CA TRP A 160 4.28 -12.98 -0.58
C TRP A 160 4.37 -14.50 -0.54
N ALA A 161 4.01 -15.14 0.58
CA ALA A 161 3.98 -16.59 0.71
C ALA A 161 3.04 -17.25 -0.32
N ALA A 162 1.91 -16.61 -0.62
CA ALA A 162 0.97 -17.03 -1.67
C ALA A 162 1.47 -16.73 -3.10
N GLY A 163 2.67 -16.18 -3.26
CA GLY A 163 3.23 -15.82 -4.56
C GLY A 163 2.59 -14.57 -5.16
N VAL A 164 1.95 -13.72 -4.37
CA VAL A 164 1.39 -12.41 -4.75
C VAL A 164 2.45 -11.32 -4.50
N THR A 165 2.35 -10.19 -5.21
CA THR A 165 3.26 -9.04 -4.99
C THR A 165 2.48 -7.89 -4.35
N PRO A 166 2.39 -7.81 -3.00
CA PRO A 166 1.70 -6.74 -2.27
C PRO A 166 2.32 -5.36 -2.47
N ASN A 167 1.55 -4.32 -2.16
CA ASN A 167 2.05 -2.94 -1.98
C ASN A 167 1.88 -2.49 -0.52
N PRO A 168 2.84 -2.80 0.37
CA PRO A 168 2.72 -2.48 1.81
C PRO A 168 2.71 -0.97 2.09
N ASP A 169 3.20 -0.13 1.18
CA ASP A 169 3.19 1.32 1.37
C ASP A 169 1.78 1.90 1.21
N VAL A 170 0.96 1.36 0.31
CA VAL A 170 -0.47 1.72 0.20
C VAL A 170 -1.20 1.31 1.48
N THR A 171 -1.02 0.06 1.93
CA THR A 171 -1.62 -0.46 3.17
C THR A 171 -1.18 0.36 4.39
N CYS A 172 0.09 0.73 4.47
CA CYS A 172 0.60 1.57 5.54
C CYS A 172 -0.05 2.96 5.57
N ASN A 173 -0.26 3.60 4.42
CA ASN A 173 -1.00 4.86 4.36
C ASN A 173 -2.45 4.65 4.84
N GLN A 174 -3.13 3.64 4.32
CA GLN A 174 -4.53 3.35 4.63
C GLN A 174 -4.79 3.02 6.11
N HIS A 175 -3.94 2.20 6.73
CA HIS A 175 -4.18 1.68 8.08
C HIS A 175 -3.40 2.43 9.17
N ILE A 176 -2.20 2.91 8.87
CA ILE A 176 -1.34 3.55 9.88
C ILE A 176 -1.44 5.07 9.76
N LYS A 177 -0.97 5.65 8.65
CA LYS A 177 -0.80 7.11 8.54
C LYS A 177 -2.11 7.89 8.44
N PHE A 178 -3.14 7.30 7.83
CA PHE A 178 -4.45 7.92 7.63
C PHE A 178 -5.58 7.20 8.36
N ARG A 179 -5.25 6.39 9.38
CA ARG A 179 -6.27 5.79 10.26
C ARG A 179 -5.81 5.75 11.70
N ILE A 180 -4.99 4.78 12.09
CA ILE A 180 -4.60 4.60 13.51
C ILE A 180 -3.92 5.83 14.10
N LEU A 181 -2.99 6.46 13.36
CA LEU A 181 -2.31 7.67 13.85
C LEU A 181 -3.28 8.87 14.01
N PRO A 182 -4.05 9.28 12.98
CA PRO A 182 -5.07 10.31 13.14
C PRO A 182 -6.08 10.00 14.25
N ASP A 183 -6.60 8.77 14.34
CA ASP A 183 -7.57 8.39 15.37
C ASP A 183 -6.99 8.60 16.78
N ARG A 184 -5.73 8.23 17.00
CA ARG A 184 -5.03 8.41 18.28
C ARG A 184 -4.74 9.88 18.61
N LEU A 185 -4.40 10.70 17.61
CA LEU A 185 -4.09 12.11 17.81
C LEU A 185 -5.35 12.97 17.96
N LEU A 186 -6.35 12.75 17.10
CA LEU A 186 -7.59 13.53 17.07
C LEU A 186 -8.56 13.13 18.18
N SER A 187 -8.49 11.91 18.72
CA SER A 187 -9.24 11.57 19.95
C SER A 187 -8.80 12.40 21.17
N ARG A 188 -7.52 12.82 21.20
CA ARG A 188 -6.98 13.71 22.25
C ARG A 188 -7.26 15.18 21.95
N GLU A 189 -7.25 15.55 20.67
CA GLU A 189 -7.41 16.93 20.21
C GLU A 189 -8.37 16.99 19.00
N PRO A 190 -9.69 16.92 19.20
CA PRO A 190 -10.66 16.76 18.10
C PRO A 190 -10.71 17.93 17.10
N SER A 191 -10.25 19.11 17.49
CA SER A 191 -10.17 20.29 16.63
C SER A 191 -8.85 20.40 15.85
N ALA A 192 -7.88 19.51 16.12
CA ALA A 192 -6.59 19.54 15.45
C ALA A 192 -6.67 18.98 14.03
N TRP A 193 -5.61 19.27 13.26
CA TRP A 193 -5.40 18.75 11.92
C TRP A 193 -4.11 17.95 11.86
N ILE A 194 -3.97 17.12 10.84
CA ILE A 194 -2.77 16.34 10.55
C ILE A 194 -2.07 16.97 9.35
N ALA A 195 -0.74 16.98 9.36
CA ALA A 195 0.04 17.32 8.19
C ALA A 195 1.12 16.27 7.92
N THR A 196 1.39 16.02 6.64
CA THR A 196 2.45 15.11 6.23
C THR A 196 3.26 15.71 5.09
N GLY A 197 4.48 15.23 4.89
CA GLY A 197 5.35 15.63 3.77
C GLY A 197 4.98 14.98 2.43
N HIS A 198 3.75 14.48 2.25
CA HIS A 198 3.37 13.84 0.98
C HIS A 198 3.21 14.87 -0.14
N TYR A 199 3.67 14.48 -1.33
CA TYR A 199 3.40 15.18 -2.58
C TYR A 199 2.04 14.70 -3.12
N ALA A 200 0.99 15.32 -2.63
CA ALA A 200 -0.37 15.22 -3.15
C ALA A 200 -1.11 16.52 -2.81
N ARG A 201 -2.28 16.74 -3.40
CA ARG A 201 -3.11 17.92 -3.10
C ARG A 201 -4.47 17.47 -2.60
N LEU A 202 -5.05 18.28 -1.72
CA LEU A 202 -6.47 18.19 -1.38
C LEU A 202 -7.11 19.49 -1.86
N LEU A 203 -8.10 19.37 -2.73
CA LEU A 203 -8.89 20.48 -3.28
C LEU A 203 -10.36 20.27 -2.92
N PRO A 204 -11.21 21.32 -2.94
CA PRO A 204 -12.65 21.13 -2.79
C PRO A 204 -13.18 20.10 -3.80
N SER A 205 -13.99 19.17 -3.33
CA SER A 205 -14.51 18.09 -4.16
C SER A 205 -15.49 18.64 -5.22
N PRO A 206 -15.40 18.17 -6.47
CA PRO A 206 -16.37 18.53 -7.50
C PRO A 206 -17.76 17.93 -7.25
N LEU A 207 -17.89 16.97 -6.32
CA LEU A 207 -19.16 16.31 -5.98
C LEU A 207 -19.82 16.88 -4.71
N SER A 208 -19.03 17.51 -3.83
CA SER A 208 -19.51 18.04 -2.57
C SER A 208 -18.59 19.16 -2.10
N PRO A 209 -19.09 20.39 -1.87
CA PRO A 209 -18.25 21.49 -1.39
C PRO A 209 -17.72 21.24 0.03
N PHE A 210 -18.32 20.33 0.80
CA PHE A 210 -17.95 20.02 2.19
C PHE A 210 -16.89 18.92 2.32
N GLU A 211 -16.35 18.43 1.21
CA GLU A 211 -15.39 17.34 1.20
C GLU A 211 -14.15 17.69 0.39
N PRO A 212 -12.97 17.19 0.79
CA PRO A 212 -11.82 17.23 -0.09
C PRO A 212 -11.91 16.16 -1.17
N ALA A 213 -11.37 16.47 -2.33
CA ALA A 213 -10.92 15.51 -3.32
C ALA A 213 -9.40 15.34 -3.24
N LEU A 214 -8.91 14.11 -3.34
CA LEU A 214 -7.49 13.82 -3.47
C LEU A 214 -7.03 14.09 -4.90
N HIS A 215 -5.98 14.87 -5.07
CA HIS A 215 -5.41 15.20 -6.36
C HIS A 215 -3.93 14.85 -6.46
N ARG A 216 -3.49 14.57 -7.68
CA ARG A 216 -2.07 14.46 -8.04
C ARG A 216 -1.31 15.73 -7.65
N ALA A 217 -0.07 15.57 -7.23
CA ALA A 217 0.84 16.69 -6.99
C ALA A 217 1.14 17.49 -8.27
N ALA A 218 1.62 18.72 -8.09
CA ALA A 218 2.16 19.52 -9.18
C ALA A 218 3.44 18.88 -9.78
N ASN A 219 4.26 18.23 -8.96
CA ASN A 219 5.40 17.43 -9.39
C ASN A 219 4.98 15.98 -9.67
N LEU A 220 4.69 15.65 -10.93
CA LEU A 220 4.31 14.28 -11.33
C LEU A 220 5.42 13.25 -11.12
N GLY A 221 6.69 13.66 -11.11
CA GLY A 221 7.83 12.78 -10.83
C GLY A 221 7.90 12.32 -9.37
N LYS A 222 7.26 13.06 -8.46
CA LYS A 222 7.18 12.78 -7.02
C LYS A 222 5.74 12.56 -6.55
N ASP A 223 4.75 12.56 -7.43
CA ASP A 223 3.34 12.41 -7.07
C ASP A 223 3.10 11.12 -6.27
N GLN A 224 2.50 11.28 -5.10
CA GLN A 224 2.20 10.20 -4.15
C GLN A 224 0.72 9.92 -4.03
N SER A 225 -0.14 10.52 -4.88
CA SER A 225 -1.58 10.27 -4.87
C SER A 225 -1.94 8.78 -5.04
N HIS A 226 -1.13 8.01 -5.78
CA HIS A 226 -1.31 6.55 -5.95
C HIS A 226 -1.21 5.81 -4.61
N TYR A 227 -0.21 6.15 -3.78
CA TYR A 227 -0.05 5.57 -2.44
C TYR A 227 -1.15 5.99 -1.46
N LEU A 228 -1.84 7.08 -1.75
CA LEU A 228 -2.92 7.63 -0.94
C LEU A 228 -4.32 7.24 -1.44
N SER A 229 -4.41 6.52 -2.56
CA SER A 229 -5.67 6.25 -3.28
C SER A 229 -6.74 5.50 -2.48
N THR A 230 -6.33 4.76 -1.46
CA THR A 230 -7.21 4.02 -0.53
C THR A 230 -7.38 4.70 0.83
N SER A 231 -6.83 5.91 1.01
CA SER A 231 -6.92 6.64 2.27
C SER A 231 -8.38 7.01 2.57
N PRO A 232 -8.87 6.82 3.80
CA PRO A 232 -10.25 7.10 4.14
C PRO A 232 -10.52 8.61 4.11
N LEU A 233 -11.67 8.99 3.55
CA LEU A 233 -12.10 10.39 3.48
C LEU A 233 -12.13 11.07 4.86
N SER A 234 -12.50 10.33 5.91
CA SER A 234 -12.52 10.85 7.29
C SER A 234 -11.17 11.43 7.71
N ALA A 235 -10.06 10.81 7.33
CA ALA A 235 -8.72 11.31 7.61
C ALA A 235 -8.32 12.43 6.66
N LEU A 236 -8.65 12.32 5.36
CA LEU A 236 -8.35 13.36 4.37
C LEU A 236 -9.02 14.70 4.72
N ARG A 237 -10.24 14.68 5.30
CA ARG A 237 -10.98 15.88 5.75
C ARG A 237 -10.22 16.76 6.74
N ARG A 238 -9.27 16.19 7.49
CA ARG A 238 -8.45 16.89 8.51
C ARG A 238 -6.95 16.81 8.20
N THR A 239 -6.59 16.70 6.92
CA THR A 239 -5.20 16.55 6.48
C THR A 239 -4.74 17.75 5.66
N LEU A 240 -3.47 18.15 5.83
CA LEU A 240 -2.76 19.11 5.00
C LEU A 240 -1.57 18.44 4.30
N PHE A 241 -1.37 18.79 3.03
CA PHE A 241 -0.21 18.40 2.22
C PHE A 241 0.54 19.64 1.72
N PRO A 242 1.42 20.24 2.56
CA PRO A 242 2.06 21.53 2.24
C PRO A 242 2.93 21.49 0.98
N LEU A 243 3.40 20.32 0.56
CA LEU A 243 4.30 20.17 -0.58
C LEU A 243 3.59 19.92 -1.92
N GLY A 244 2.28 19.70 -1.91
CA GLY A 244 1.52 19.29 -3.10
C GLY A 244 1.57 20.28 -4.27
N ALA A 245 1.78 21.56 -3.99
CA ALA A 245 1.84 22.63 -4.98
C ALA A 245 3.23 22.85 -5.58
N TYR A 246 4.28 22.22 -5.04
CA TYR A 246 5.64 22.40 -5.55
C TYR A 246 5.87 21.57 -6.81
N HIS A 247 6.35 22.22 -7.87
CA HIS A 247 6.60 21.59 -9.17
C HIS A 247 7.88 20.77 -9.22
N THR A 248 8.85 21.07 -8.36
CA THR A 248 10.14 20.37 -8.33
C THR A 248 10.54 20.03 -6.90
N LYS A 249 11.30 18.95 -6.76
CA LYS A 249 11.92 18.56 -5.49
C LYS A 249 13.02 19.53 -5.08
N ASP A 250 13.70 20.12 -6.06
CA ASP A 250 14.77 21.10 -5.81
C ASP A 250 14.24 22.37 -5.15
N ALA A 251 13.05 22.85 -5.52
CA ALA A 251 12.41 23.98 -4.84
C ALA A 251 12.17 23.71 -3.33
N VAL A 252 11.80 22.47 -2.97
CA VAL A 252 11.65 22.06 -1.56
C VAL A 252 13.01 22.02 -0.85
N ARG A 253 14.05 21.49 -1.51
CA ARG A 253 15.42 21.46 -0.95
C ARG A 253 16.02 22.86 -0.81
N GLU A 254 15.72 23.78 -1.73
CA GLU A 254 16.15 25.17 -1.65
C GLU A 254 15.56 25.89 -0.44
N LEU A 255 14.30 25.62 -0.08
CA LEU A 255 13.71 26.12 1.17
C LEU A 255 14.47 25.60 2.39
N ALA A 256 14.75 24.29 2.43
CA ALA A 256 15.54 23.70 3.51
C ALA A 256 16.93 24.36 3.63
N ARG A 257 17.64 24.57 2.51
CA ARG A 257 18.94 25.25 2.49
C ARG A 257 18.82 26.72 2.94
N LYS A 258 17.79 27.44 2.49
CA LYS A 258 17.53 28.83 2.87
C LYS A 258 17.32 28.98 4.38
N TRP A 259 16.66 28.02 5.01
CA TRP A 259 16.48 28.00 6.48
C TRP A 259 17.67 27.41 7.24
N GLY A 260 18.73 26.97 6.55
CA GLY A 260 19.89 26.34 7.16
C GLY A 260 19.61 24.95 7.74
N MET A 261 18.60 24.24 7.25
CA MET A 261 18.23 22.91 7.75
C MET A 261 19.24 21.85 7.35
N HIS A 262 19.75 21.10 8.34
CA HIS A 262 20.66 19.97 8.12
C HIS A 262 20.06 18.86 7.22
N THR A 263 18.73 18.74 7.18
CA THR A 263 18.05 17.76 6.32
C THR A 263 18.07 18.13 4.83
N GLY A 264 18.48 19.34 4.45
CA GLY A 264 18.39 19.84 3.07
C GLY A 264 19.07 18.96 2.01
N ASP A 265 20.17 18.32 2.37
CA ASP A 265 20.96 17.44 1.48
C ASP A 265 20.75 15.94 1.80
N LYS A 266 19.85 15.61 2.74
CA LYS A 266 19.54 14.22 3.08
C LYS A 266 18.89 13.53 1.88
N LYS A 267 19.35 12.32 1.59
CA LYS A 267 18.76 11.49 0.53
C LYS A 267 17.32 11.13 0.88
N ASP A 268 16.49 11.03 -0.14
CA ASP A 268 15.11 10.59 0.05
C ASP A 268 15.10 9.15 0.56
N SER A 269 14.17 8.84 1.46
CA SER A 269 13.93 7.47 1.91
C SER A 269 13.44 6.64 0.74
N MET A 270 14.06 5.47 0.55
CA MET A 270 13.71 4.50 -0.49
C MET A 270 13.45 3.15 0.18
N GLY A 271 12.77 2.24 -0.51
CA GLY A 271 12.38 0.94 0.05
C GLY A 271 11.03 0.98 0.76
N ILE A 272 10.64 -0.15 1.37
CA ILE A 272 9.38 -0.25 2.12
C ILE A 272 9.41 0.73 3.28
N CYS A 273 8.30 1.44 3.47
CA CYS A 273 8.17 2.44 4.52
C CYS A 273 8.55 1.82 5.88
N PHE A 274 9.46 2.49 6.60
CA PHE A 274 10.00 2.12 7.93
C PHE A 274 10.93 0.90 8.00
N VAL A 275 10.93 0.01 7.01
CA VAL A 275 11.88 -1.11 6.92
C VAL A 275 13.21 -0.67 6.27
N GLY A 276 13.18 0.39 5.47
CA GLY A 276 14.37 1.02 4.87
C GLY A 276 14.88 0.31 3.61
N VAL A 277 16.04 0.75 3.10
CA VAL A 277 16.67 0.15 1.92
C VAL A 277 17.45 -1.10 2.31
N ARG A 278 16.94 -2.27 1.94
CA ARG A 278 17.65 -3.54 2.14
C ARG A 278 18.48 -3.91 0.91
N LYS A 279 19.77 -4.20 1.13
CA LYS A 279 20.63 -4.82 0.09
C LYS A 279 20.11 -6.24 -0.17
N GLY A 280 19.32 -6.38 -1.24
CA GLY A 280 18.67 -7.65 -1.59
C GLY A 280 17.38 -7.87 -0.80
N PHE A 281 16.29 -7.25 -1.25
CA PHE A 281 14.97 -7.37 -0.63
C PHE A 281 14.52 -8.83 -0.42
N SER A 282 14.85 -9.72 -1.36
CA SER A 282 14.56 -11.15 -1.19
C SER A 282 15.27 -11.77 0.02
N GLY A 283 16.48 -11.33 0.36
CA GLY A 283 17.22 -11.82 1.52
C GLY A 283 16.62 -11.37 2.85
N PHE A 284 15.95 -10.21 2.87
CA PHE A 284 15.16 -9.78 4.03
C PHE A 284 13.94 -10.70 4.21
N LEU A 285 13.21 -10.99 3.13
CA LEU A 285 12.07 -11.91 3.19
C LEU A 285 12.48 -13.34 3.58
N ASP A 286 13.70 -13.78 3.26
CA ASP A 286 14.20 -15.11 3.65
C ASP A 286 14.30 -15.33 5.17
N SER A 287 14.34 -14.25 5.96
CA SER A 287 14.30 -14.34 7.42
C SER A 287 12.89 -14.61 7.99
N TYR A 288 11.85 -14.43 7.16
CA TYR A 288 10.44 -14.62 7.54
C TYR A 288 9.77 -15.76 6.77
N LEU A 289 10.19 -16.01 5.53
CA LEU A 289 9.59 -17.00 4.64
C LEU A 289 10.57 -18.16 4.40
N PRO A 290 10.17 -19.42 4.69
CA PRO A 290 11.03 -20.57 4.44
C PRO A 290 11.24 -20.78 2.93
N PRO A 291 12.42 -21.26 2.49
CA PRO A 291 12.65 -21.55 1.07
C PRO A 291 11.61 -22.51 0.49
N SER A 292 11.08 -22.16 -0.68
CA SER A 292 10.09 -22.96 -1.43
C SER A 292 10.59 -23.19 -2.85
N PRO A 293 11.47 -24.19 -3.06
CA PRO A 293 12.12 -24.39 -4.34
C PRO A 293 11.13 -24.88 -5.40
N GLY A 294 11.26 -24.35 -6.62
CA GLY A 294 10.39 -24.65 -7.76
C GLY A 294 11.09 -24.44 -9.10
N ASN A 295 10.40 -24.77 -10.19
CA ASN A 295 10.95 -24.66 -11.54
C ASN A 295 10.66 -23.28 -12.15
N ILE A 296 11.58 -22.83 -13.00
CA ILE A 296 11.33 -21.77 -13.96
C ILE A 296 11.13 -22.44 -15.31
N GLU A 297 9.97 -22.23 -15.92
CA GLU A 297 9.56 -22.89 -17.17
C GLU A 297 9.35 -21.87 -18.30
N LEU A 298 9.57 -22.31 -19.54
CA LEU A 298 9.10 -21.62 -20.74
C LEU A 298 7.59 -21.88 -20.96
N GLU A 299 7.00 -21.17 -21.92
CA GLU A 299 5.57 -21.34 -22.28
C GLU A 299 5.23 -22.77 -22.73
N ASP A 300 6.20 -23.48 -23.33
CA ASP A 300 6.07 -24.88 -23.78
C ASP A 300 6.33 -25.92 -22.66
N GLY A 301 6.55 -25.46 -21.42
CA GLY A 301 6.81 -26.31 -20.26
C GLY A 301 8.26 -26.79 -20.12
N LYS A 302 9.18 -26.39 -21.01
CA LYS A 302 10.60 -26.71 -20.83
C LYS A 302 11.19 -25.97 -19.63
N ILE A 303 11.93 -26.69 -18.80
CA ILE A 303 12.62 -26.13 -17.64
C ILE A 303 13.79 -25.27 -18.13
N ALA A 304 13.76 -23.99 -17.79
CA ALA A 304 14.80 -22.99 -18.06
C ALA A 304 15.69 -22.72 -16.83
N GLY A 305 15.27 -23.14 -15.65
CA GLY A 305 16.01 -22.96 -14.40
C GLY A 305 15.19 -23.35 -13.17
N THR A 306 15.66 -22.95 -12.00
CA THR A 306 14.96 -23.15 -10.71
C THR A 306 14.95 -21.86 -9.89
N HIS A 307 14.04 -21.79 -8.92
CA HIS A 307 13.95 -20.71 -7.96
C HIS A 307 13.83 -21.22 -6.53
N ASN A 308 13.99 -20.32 -5.55
CA ASN A 308 13.82 -20.62 -4.11
C ASN A 308 12.53 -20.05 -3.50
N GLY A 309 11.63 -19.51 -4.31
CA GLY A 309 10.31 -19.04 -3.86
C GLY A 309 9.65 -18.10 -4.86
N LEU A 310 8.32 -18.18 -4.97
CA LEU A 310 7.54 -17.34 -5.89
C LEU A 310 7.60 -15.84 -5.53
N TRP A 311 7.71 -15.50 -4.24
CA TRP A 311 7.81 -14.10 -3.76
C TRP A 311 9.03 -13.35 -4.29
N ARG A 312 10.03 -14.07 -4.81
CA ARG A 312 11.21 -13.46 -5.42
C ARG A 312 10.95 -12.96 -6.83
N TYR A 313 9.77 -13.25 -7.39
CA TYR A 313 9.38 -12.96 -8.76
C TYR A 313 8.09 -12.15 -8.80
N THR A 314 8.06 -11.12 -9.65
CA THR A 314 6.93 -10.22 -9.91
C THR A 314 6.65 -10.20 -11.41
N ILE A 315 5.37 -10.22 -11.79
CA ILE A 315 4.99 -10.27 -13.20
C ILE A 315 5.53 -9.04 -13.93
N GLY A 316 6.13 -9.28 -15.09
CA GLY A 316 6.78 -8.26 -15.93
C GLY A 316 8.20 -7.88 -15.51
N GLU A 317 8.75 -8.45 -14.44
CA GLU A 317 10.17 -8.27 -14.14
C GLU A 317 11.05 -9.13 -15.05
N GLY A 318 12.30 -8.72 -15.27
CA GLY A 318 13.26 -9.51 -16.04
C GLY A 318 13.67 -10.77 -15.27
N ALA A 319 13.57 -11.94 -15.90
CA ALA A 319 13.84 -13.24 -15.27
C ALA A 319 15.33 -13.53 -15.02
N ARG A 320 16.24 -12.70 -15.56
CA ARG A 320 17.71 -12.80 -15.39
C ARG A 320 18.31 -14.14 -15.82
N LEU A 321 17.69 -14.80 -16.79
CA LEU A 321 18.19 -16.03 -17.40
C LEU A 321 19.14 -15.71 -18.56
N SER A 322 20.19 -16.51 -18.71
CA SER A 322 21.13 -16.45 -19.84
C SER A 322 20.80 -17.55 -20.88
N GLY A 323 21.37 -17.45 -22.09
CA GLY A 323 21.23 -18.49 -23.12
C GLY A 323 19.99 -18.39 -24.01
N PHE A 324 19.21 -17.31 -23.92
CA PHE A 324 18.05 -17.04 -24.77
C PHE A 324 18.36 -15.99 -25.84
N PRO A 325 17.73 -16.06 -27.04
CA PRO A 325 17.95 -15.09 -28.12
C PRO A 325 17.44 -13.69 -27.77
N GLU A 326 16.48 -13.59 -26.86
CA GLU A 326 15.94 -12.33 -26.35
C GLU A 326 15.80 -12.37 -24.83
N LYS A 327 15.64 -11.19 -24.20
CA LYS A 327 15.45 -11.10 -22.75
C LYS A 327 14.10 -11.69 -22.34
N MET A 328 14.16 -12.58 -21.34
CA MET A 328 12.98 -13.23 -20.76
C MET A 328 12.45 -12.45 -19.56
N PHE A 329 11.14 -12.44 -19.40
CA PHE A 329 10.40 -11.75 -18.34
C PHE A 329 9.45 -12.72 -17.65
N VAL A 330 9.12 -12.47 -16.39
CA VAL A 330 8.11 -13.25 -15.67
C VAL A 330 6.74 -12.99 -16.30
N GLY A 331 6.15 -13.99 -16.95
CA GLY A 331 4.83 -13.91 -17.58
C GLY A 331 3.70 -14.19 -16.60
N ARG A 332 3.82 -15.29 -15.84
CA ARG A 332 2.87 -15.67 -14.79
C ARG A 332 3.55 -16.47 -13.68
N LYS A 333 2.86 -16.58 -12.55
CA LYS A 333 3.21 -17.45 -11.43
C LYS A 333 2.12 -18.50 -11.27
N ASP A 334 2.50 -19.77 -11.33
CA ASP A 334 1.61 -20.90 -11.09
C ASP A 334 1.82 -21.37 -9.65
N VAL A 335 0.95 -20.88 -8.76
CA VAL A 335 1.05 -21.15 -7.32
C VAL A 335 0.82 -22.62 -7.01
N ALA A 336 -0.10 -23.27 -7.72
CA ALA A 336 -0.45 -24.68 -7.48
C ALA A 336 0.71 -25.63 -7.83
N ARG A 337 1.45 -25.34 -8.91
CA ARG A 337 2.63 -26.12 -9.31
C ARG A 337 3.94 -25.61 -8.71
N ASN A 338 3.93 -24.46 -8.03
CA ASN A 338 5.12 -23.74 -7.59
C ASN A 338 6.10 -23.48 -8.77
N VAL A 339 5.59 -22.89 -9.84
CA VAL A 339 6.34 -22.62 -11.07
C VAL A 339 6.28 -21.14 -11.46
N VAL A 340 7.43 -20.60 -11.87
CA VAL A 340 7.51 -19.30 -12.56
C VAL A 340 7.58 -19.55 -14.06
N VAL A 341 6.62 -19.01 -14.82
CA VAL A 341 6.66 -19.09 -16.29
C VAL A 341 7.28 -17.81 -16.85
N VAL A 342 8.28 -17.98 -17.72
CA VAL A 342 9.00 -16.86 -18.33
C VAL A 342 8.74 -16.79 -19.83
N VAL A 343 8.59 -15.57 -20.31
CA VAL A 343 8.15 -15.26 -21.68
C VAL A 343 8.92 -14.07 -22.24
N PRO A 344 9.05 -13.95 -23.57
CA PRO A 344 9.48 -12.71 -24.21
C PRO A 344 8.63 -11.50 -23.82
N LYS A 345 9.22 -10.30 -23.85
CA LYS A 345 8.55 -9.04 -23.40
C LYS A 345 7.20 -8.77 -24.06
N ARG A 346 6.99 -9.20 -25.30
CA ARG A 346 5.70 -9.01 -26.00
C ARG A 346 4.53 -9.71 -25.30
N TYR A 347 4.77 -10.79 -24.56
CA TYR A 347 3.71 -11.59 -23.95
C TYR A 347 3.34 -11.17 -22.52
N VAL A 348 4.05 -10.21 -21.92
CA VAL A 348 3.70 -9.63 -20.60
C VAL A 348 2.70 -8.47 -20.69
N GLN A 349 2.11 -8.28 -21.88
CA GLN A 349 1.07 -7.29 -22.14
C GLN A 349 -0.29 -7.79 -21.63
N LEU A 350 -1.08 -6.86 -21.12
CA LEU A 350 -2.26 -7.15 -20.34
C LEU A 350 -3.54 -6.47 -20.82
N ALA A 351 -4.64 -7.24 -20.86
CA ALA A 351 -6.00 -6.76 -20.66
C ALA A 351 -6.95 -7.97 -20.47
N PRO A 352 -7.98 -7.92 -19.58
CA PRO A 352 -8.39 -6.85 -18.64
C PRO A 352 -7.85 -7.01 -17.19
N ILE A 353 -8.13 -6.03 -16.32
CA ILE A 353 -7.79 -6.02 -14.87
C ILE A 353 -9.06 -6.17 -14.03
N SER A 354 -9.05 -7.02 -13.01
CA SER A 354 -10.12 -7.13 -12.00
C SER A 354 -9.61 -6.71 -10.63
N THR A 355 -10.42 -5.96 -9.88
CA THR A 355 -10.13 -5.56 -8.49
C THR A 355 -10.90 -6.41 -7.47
N SER A 356 -10.50 -6.42 -6.20
CA SER A 356 -11.22 -7.13 -5.12
C SER A 356 -11.89 -6.23 -4.08
N ASP A 357 -11.30 -5.07 -3.81
CA ASP A 357 -11.54 -4.26 -2.61
C ASP A 357 -11.44 -2.77 -2.93
N PHE A 358 -12.01 -2.35 -4.06
CA PHE A 358 -11.90 -0.97 -4.52
C PHE A 358 -12.60 0.01 -3.58
N LEU A 359 -11.85 1.00 -3.08
CA LEU A 359 -12.31 2.07 -2.22
C LEU A 359 -12.36 3.38 -3.00
N TRP A 360 -13.54 3.99 -3.01
CA TRP A 360 -13.74 5.33 -3.57
C TRP A 360 -13.36 6.39 -2.53
N THR A 361 -12.71 7.48 -2.97
CA THR A 361 -12.31 8.58 -2.08
C THR A 361 -13.48 9.49 -1.68
N SER A 362 -14.67 9.30 -2.26
CA SER A 362 -15.88 10.06 -1.98
C SER A 362 -17.08 9.13 -1.75
N PRO A 363 -17.97 9.42 -0.79
CA PRO A 363 -19.20 8.67 -0.56
C PRO A 363 -20.28 8.91 -1.61
N GLN A 364 -20.15 9.94 -2.45
CA GLN A 364 -21.02 10.16 -3.61
C GLN A 364 -20.61 9.31 -4.81
N HIS A 365 -19.45 8.65 -4.74
CA HIS A 365 -19.04 7.59 -5.65
C HIS A 365 -19.47 6.21 -5.11
N PRO A 366 -19.57 5.18 -5.97
CA PRO A 366 -19.20 5.14 -7.39
C PRO A 366 -20.08 5.98 -8.33
N PRO A 367 -19.56 6.42 -9.48
CA PRO A 367 -20.36 6.96 -10.59
C PRO A 367 -21.37 5.92 -11.10
N ALA A 368 -22.60 6.32 -11.41
CA ALA A 368 -23.65 5.39 -11.86
C ALA A 368 -23.30 4.67 -13.18
N GLU A 369 -22.45 5.27 -14.00
CA GLU A 369 -22.00 4.74 -15.29
C GLU A 369 -21.24 3.41 -15.14
N ILE A 370 -20.67 3.10 -13.97
CA ILE A 370 -20.01 1.79 -13.77
C ILE A 370 -21.00 0.61 -13.85
N ASP A 371 -22.29 0.87 -13.65
CA ASP A 371 -23.35 -0.14 -13.69
C ASP A 371 -24.03 -0.21 -15.07
N THR A 372 -23.52 0.54 -16.06
CA THR A 372 -24.04 0.57 -17.44
C THR A 372 -23.17 -0.26 -18.41
N PRO A 373 -23.72 -0.73 -19.54
CA PRO A 373 -22.95 -1.40 -20.59
C PRO A 373 -21.81 -0.53 -21.16
N GLU A 374 -22.00 0.78 -21.23
CA GLU A 374 -21.00 1.73 -21.73
C GLU A 374 -19.82 1.85 -20.75
N GLY A 375 -20.09 1.68 -19.45
CA GLY A 375 -19.11 1.79 -18.38
C GLY A 375 -18.67 3.23 -18.12
N PHE A 376 -17.84 3.40 -17.09
CA PHE A 376 -17.28 4.69 -16.72
C PHE A 376 -15.90 4.89 -17.35
N VAL A 377 -15.74 5.94 -18.15
CA VAL A 377 -14.45 6.28 -18.77
C VAL A 377 -13.59 7.09 -17.80
N CYS A 378 -12.39 6.57 -17.55
CA CYS A 378 -11.39 7.21 -16.71
C CYS A 378 -9.97 6.71 -17.02
N GLU A 379 -9.02 7.09 -16.18
CA GLU A 379 -7.62 6.72 -16.31
C GLU A 379 -7.20 5.81 -15.15
N ALA A 380 -6.36 4.81 -15.40
CA ALA A 380 -5.85 3.90 -14.40
C ALA A 380 -4.32 4.03 -14.26
N GLN A 381 -3.85 4.01 -13.01
CA GLN A 381 -2.44 3.83 -12.67
C GLN A 381 -2.28 2.52 -11.91
N THR A 382 -1.52 1.57 -12.45
CA THR A 382 -1.36 0.21 -11.89
C THR A 382 -0.09 0.02 -11.07
N ARG A 383 0.79 1.03 -11.06
CA ARG A 383 2.03 1.05 -10.26
C ARG A 383 2.57 2.47 -10.10
N SER A 384 3.32 2.71 -9.03
CA SER A 384 4.03 3.96 -8.82
C SER A 384 5.31 3.99 -9.66
N LEU A 385 5.35 4.83 -10.69
CA LEU A 385 6.54 5.13 -11.48
C LEU A 385 6.78 6.64 -11.51
N PRO A 386 8.04 7.10 -11.66
CA PRO A 386 8.31 8.51 -11.95
C PRO A 386 7.46 9.00 -13.14
N GLY A 387 6.67 10.05 -12.93
CA GLY A 387 5.74 10.61 -13.93
C GLY A 387 4.32 10.04 -13.86
N GLY A 388 4.12 8.87 -13.24
CA GLY A 388 2.80 8.26 -13.01
C GLY A 388 1.96 8.17 -14.29
N ALA A 389 2.37 7.30 -15.21
CA ALA A 389 1.67 7.09 -16.46
C ALA A 389 0.23 6.62 -16.19
N LEU A 390 -0.71 7.32 -16.82
CA LEU A 390 -2.13 7.04 -16.77
C LEU A 390 -2.53 6.29 -18.05
N ALA A 391 -3.24 5.19 -17.89
CA ALA A 391 -3.79 4.42 -19.00
C ALA A 391 -5.29 4.66 -19.09
N ALA A 392 -5.78 5.13 -20.24
CA ALA A 392 -7.21 5.26 -20.46
C ALA A 392 -7.89 3.89 -20.36
N CYS A 393 -9.03 3.85 -19.67
CA CYS A 393 -9.77 2.63 -19.41
C CYS A 393 -11.27 2.87 -19.28
N VAL A 394 -12.02 1.80 -19.46
CA VAL A 394 -13.46 1.73 -19.16
C VAL A 394 -13.65 0.82 -17.96
N VAL A 395 -14.38 1.31 -16.96
CA VAL A 395 -14.60 0.61 -15.69
C VAL A 395 -16.05 0.19 -15.58
N ARG A 396 -16.27 -1.09 -15.26
CA ARG A 396 -17.61 -1.66 -15.01
C ARG A 396 -17.64 -2.45 -13.73
N ARG A 397 -18.75 -2.35 -12.99
CA ARG A 397 -19.00 -3.23 -11.85
C ARG A 397 -19.44 -4.61 -12.35
N GLN A 398 -18.89 -5.64 -11.76
CA GLN A 398 -19.30 -7.02 -11.97
C GLN A 398 -20.42 -7.42 -11.00
N PRO A 399 -21.17 -8.49 -11.27
CA PRO A 399 -22.26 -8.96 -10.40
C PRO A 399 -21.84 -9.28 -8.96
N ASP A 400 -20.57 -9.63 -8.73
CA ASP A 400 -19.99 -9.88 -7.41
C ASP A 400 -19.54 -8.61 -6.68
N GLY A 401 -19.72 -7.44 -7.30
CA GLY A 401 -19.33 -6.13 -6.77
C GLY A 401 -17.91 -5.70 -7.10
N SER A 402 -17.08 -6.56 -7.70
CA SER A 402 -15.73 -6.20 -8.16
C SER A 402 -15.77 -5.21 -9.32
N LEU A 403 -14.66 -4.50 -9.58
CA LEU A 403 -14.53 -3.68 -10.78
C LEU A 403 -13.67 -4.39 -11.83
N LEU A 404 -14.19 -4.42 -13.05
CA LEU A 404 -13.47 -4.80 -14.26
C LEU A 404 -13.01 -3.54 -14.98
N LEU A 405 -11.71 -3.43 -15.24
CA LEU A 405 -11.10 -2.34 -15.97
C LEU A 405 -10.61 -2.87 -17.32
N GLU A 406 -11.19 -2.35 -18.39
CA GLU A 406 -10.78 -2.60 -19.76
C GLU A 406 -9.86 -1.46 -20.21
N LEU A 407 -8.59 -1.78 -20.43
CA LEU A 407 -7.59 -0.81 -20.87
C LEU A 407 -7.72 -0.55 -22.36
N GLN A 408 -7.65 0.71 -22.80
CA GLN A 408 -7.62 1.04 -24.23
C GLN A 408 -6.34 0.55 -24.90
N HIS A 409 -5.23 0.51 -24.16
CA HIS A 409 -3.96 -0.02 -24.62
C HIS A 409 -3.38 -0.98 -23.58
N PRO A 410 -2.79 -2.12 -24.00
CA PRO A 410 -2.21 -3.06 -23.05
C PRO A 410 -1.07 -2.47 -22.22
N LEU A 411 -1.06 -2.78 -20.93
CA LEU A 411 0.03 -2.41 -20.02
C LEU A 411 0.98 -3.59 -19.79
N VAL A 412 2.24 -3.28 -19.47
CA VAL A 412 3.27 -4.27 -19.16
C VAL A 412 3.52 -4.36 -17.66
N GLY A 413 3.52 -5.58 -17.13
CA GLY A 413 3.93 -5.86 -15.75
C GLY A 413 2.91 -5.41 -14.70
N VAL A 414 1.62 -5.53 -15.02
CA VAL A 414 0.53 -5.44 -14.05
C VAL A 414 0.54 -6.74 -13.23
N SER A 415 0.66 -6.65 -11.92
CA SER A 415 0.80 -7.81 -11.03
C SER A 415 -0.35 -7.86 -10.03
N PRO A 416 -0.96 -9.03 -9.79
CA PRO A 416 -1.86 -9.22 -8.66
C PRO A 416 -1.19 -8.86 -7.34
N GLY A 417 -1.97 -8.28 -6.42
CA GLY A 417 -1.50 -7.72 -5.13
C GLY A 417 -1.03 -6.26 -5.21
N GLN A 418 -0.72 -5.75 -6.40
CA GLN A 418 -0.47 -4.31 -6.58
C GLN A 418 -1.78 -3.53 -6.55
N THR A 419 -1.68 -2.23 -6.25
CA THR A 419 -2.83 -1.33 -6.24
C THR A 419 -3.03 -0.69 -7.60
N VAL A 420 -4.26 -0.74 -8.11
CA VAL A 420 -4.72 0.13 -9.19
C VAL A 420 -5.45 1.34 -8.60
N ALA A 421 -5.09 2.54 -9.04
CA ALA A 421 -5.79 3.77 -8.69
C ALA A 421 -6.45 4.37 -9.94
N LEU A 422 -7.67 4.87 -9.79
CA LEU A 422 -8.44 5.50 -10.86
C LEU A 422 -8.36 7.03 -10.76
N TYR A 423 -8.27 7.67 -11.91
CA TYR A 423 -8.10 9.11 -12.06
C TYR A 423 -9.03 9.71 -13.11
N ARG A 424 -9.36 10.97 -12.90
CA ARG A 424 -9.90 11.87 -13.94
C ARG A 424 -9.02 13.12 -13.98
N GLY A 425 -8.06 13.15 -14.91
CA GLY A 425 -7.03 14.17 -14.94
C GLY A 425 -6.18 14.14 -13.67
N SER A 426 -6.28 15.18 -12.84
CA SER A 426 -5.55 15.20 -11.56
C SER A 426 -6.33 14.60 -10.39
N TRP A 427 -7.63 14.38 -10.49
CA TRP A 427 -8.46 13.88 -9.39
C TRP A 427 -8.30 12.38 -9.25
N CYS A 428 -7.85 11.91 -8.08
CA CYS A 428 -7.82 10.51 -7.70
C CYS A 428 -9.20 10.09 -7.15
N LEU A 429 -9.87 9.21 -7.90
CA LEU A 429 -11.24 8.77 -7.62
C LEU A 429 -11.29 7.67 -6.55
N GLY A 430 -10.20 6.92 -6.39
CA GLY A 430 -10.13 5.74 -5.55
C GLY A 430 -9.01 4.80 -5.95
N GLY A 431 -8.84 3.74 -5.18
CA GLY A 431 -7.91 2.66 -5.47
C GLY A 431 -8.36 1.32 -4.91
N GLY A 432 -7.78 0.24 -5.43
CA GLY A 432 -8.05 -1.11 -4.96
C GLY A 432 -6.95 -2.08 -5.38
N THR A 433 -6.93 -3.25 -4.76
CA THR A 433 -6.00 -4.32 -5.05
C THR A 433 -6.36 -4.97 -6.38
N ILE A 434 -5.37 -5.16 -7.24
CA ILE A 434 -5.47 -5.95 -8.47
C ILE A 434 -5.58 -7.41 -8.03
N ALA A 435 -6.77 -7.98 -8.18
CA ALA A 435 -7.05 -9.37 -7.80
C ALA A 435 -6.66 -10.33 -8.92
N ARG A 436 -6.98 -9.96 -10.17
CA ARG A 436 -6.69 -10.77 -11.35
C ARG A 436 -6.29 -9.89 -12.52
N THR A 437 -5.48 -10.49 -13.37
CA THR A 437 -4.88 -9.85 -14.52
C THR A 437 -4.62 -10.97 -15.53
N ARG A 438 -4.86 -10.74 -16.83
CA ARG A 438 -4.61 -11.73 -17.90
C ARG A 438 -3.55 -11.24 -18.86
N THR A 439 -2.47 -11.99 -19.01
CA THR A 439 -1.39 -11.68 -19.96
C THR A 439 -1.57 -12.44 -21.26
N LEU A 440 -0.93 -12.00 -22.35
CA LEU A 440 -0.91 -12.79 -23.60
C LEU A 440 -0.27 -14.18 -23.42
N ALA A 441 0.59 -14.35 -22.42
CA ALA A 441 1.14 -15.66 -22.05
C ALA A 441 0.06 -16.63 -21.50
N ASP A 442 -1.02 -16.09 -20.93
CA ASP A 442 -2.17 -16.88 -20.48
C ASP A 442 -3.06 -17.27 -21.68
N ASP A 443 -3.10 -16.42 -22.70
CA ASP A 443 -3.88 -16.60 -23.94
C ASP A 443 -3.21 -17.45 -25.01
N ALA A 444 -1.89 -17.68 -24.93
CA ALA A 444 -1.20 -18.54 -25.89
C ALA A 444 -1.71 -20.01 -25.88
N ARG A 445 -2.59 -20.38 -24.93
CA ARG A 445 -3.37 -21.63 -24.95
C ARG A 445 -4.82 -21.48 -25.46
N ASP A 446 -5.36 -20.25 -25.51
CA ASP A 446 -6.73 -19.89 -25.95
C ASP A 446 -6.65 -18.81 -27.05
N ALA A 447 -6.36 -19.22 -28.29
CA ALA A 447 -6.02 -18.33 -29.41
C ALA A 447 -7.18 -17.49 -30.00
N GLU A 448 -8.30 -17.29 -29.30
CA GLU A 448 -9.54 -16.77 -29.90
C GLU A 448 -9.84 -15.29 -29.58
N TYR A 449 -9.18 -14.67 -28.60
CA TYR A 449 -9.64 -13.38 -28.05
C TYR A 449 -9.02 -12.10 -28.68
N TRP A 450 -7.98 -12.20 -29.53
CA TRP A 450 -7.22 -11.02 -29.98
C TRP A 450 -7.32 -10.67 -31.48
N ARG A 451 -8.44 -11.00 -32.14
CA ARG A 451 -8.81 -10.28 -33.38
C ARG A 451 -9.40 -8.91 -33.03
N TYR A 452 -8.58 -8.03 -32.48
CA TYR A 452 -8.81 -6.60 -32.68
C TYR A 452 -8.22 -6.28 -34.04
N ASP A 453 -9.10 -5.94 -34.98
CA ASP A 453 -8.72 -5.32 -36.24
C ASP A 453 -7.74 -4.19 -35.91
N THR A 454 -6.54 -4.30 -36.47
CA THR A 454 -5.66 -3.17 -36.72
C THR A 454 -6.51 -2.05 -37.31
N ILE A 455 -6.84 -1.05 -36.48
CA ILE A 455 -7.18 0.25 -36.99
C ILE A 455 -5.90 0.74 -37.67
N ASP A 456 -5.89 0.65 -38.99
CA ASP A 456 -4.85 1.20 -39.84
C ASP A 456 -4.59 2.67 -39.48
N MET A 457 -3.31 3.03 -39.59
CA MET A 457 -2.63 4.29 -39.23
C MET A 457 -3.45 5.58 -39.30
#